data_AF-A0A522W0Y9-F1
#
_entry.id   AF-A0A522W0Y9-F1
#
_cell.length_a   1.000
_cell.length_b   1.000
_cell.length_c   1.000
_cell.angle_alpha   90.00
_cell.angle_beta   90.00
_cell.angle_gamma   90.00
#
_symmetry.space_group_name_H-M   'P 1'
#
loop_
_entity.id
_entity.type
_entity.pdbx_description
1 polymer ?
#
loop_
_entity_poly.entity_id
_entity_poly.type
_entity_poly.pdbx_seq_one_letter_code
_entity_poly.pdbx_strand_id
1 'polypeptide(L)'
;GIWASFFGGLLGGAFLIGATGPLARIALEFGPWEFFSLFVLALSMVAGLVEASLLKGLLSGMLGLIVTVMGADPVLGHERLTLGIPFLAGGIDFLPVLIGVFAFAQIMTEVERMGGGAAAAVAIDRAANLAVSQLKVIWEILSRPFILLWVAFIGVLIGVLPAIGGSAASMMAYDQAKKLSRHPERFGTGTPEGIIASEASNNANVGGSLVTIMAFGIPGDAVTAVMLGALTIHGIQSGPLFISQNAQLAYGIFAAYLLAHPIMVLILAVGARWMVRVTTVPKAVLFPVVLVLCTVGAYALNNTMANVYVLLVFGLLGYGMVKTGFPLAPFILGVILGDQIELNLVRSIMTDANPWLFITRPISGGLLLASVASVGFALWQHRRQQRKLEAAGGDADF
;
A
#
# COMPACT_ATOMS: atom_id res chain seq x y z
N GLY A 1 -17.87 -13.88 1.35
CA GLY A 1 -16.50 -13.56 0.90
C GLY A 1 -16.51 -13.33 -0.58
N ILE A 2 -16.17 -14.35 -1.36
CA ILE A 2 -15.95 -14.32 -2.82
C ILE A 2 -16.91 -13.39 -3.59
N TRP A 3 -18.23 -13.58 -3.46
CA TRP A 3 -19.21 -12.74 -4.17
C TRP A 3 -19.21 -11.28 -3.71
N ALA A 4 -19.01 -11.01 -2.42
CA ALA A 4 -18.89 -9.64 -1.92
C ALA A 4 -17.62 -8.97 -2.46
N SER A 5 -16.49 -9.69 -2.52
CA SER A 5 -15.25 -9.22 -3.13
C SER A 5 -15.45 -8.96 -4.64
N PHE A 6 -16.18 -9.83 -5.34
CA PHE A 6 -16.54 -9.62 -6.76
C PHE A 6 -17.31 -8.33 -6.98
N PHE A 7 -18.41 -8.11 -6.25
CA PHE A 7 -19.23 -6.90 -6.41
C PHE A 7 -18.51 -5.64 -5.95
N GLY A 8 -17.81 -5.67 -4.81
CA GLY A 8 -16.99 -4.55 -4.34
C GLY A 8 -15.89 -4.20 -5.33
N GLY A 9 -15.26 -5.20 -5.92
CA GLY A 9 -14.25 -5.05 -6.96
C GLY A 9 -14.79 -4.44 -8.25
N LEU A 10 -15.97 -4.86 -8.72
CA LEU A 10 -16.65 -4.23 -9.87
C LEU A 10 -17.00 -2.76 -9.60
N LEU A 11 -17.48 -2.43 -8.39
CA LEU A 11 -17.73 -1.05 -7.98
C LEU A 11 -16.44 -0.22 -7.95
N GLY A 12 -15.36 -0.80 -7.42
CA GLY A 12 -14.02 -0.21 -7.50
C GLY A 12 -13.54 -0.03 -8.94
N GLY A 13 -13.89 -0.95 -9.85
CA GLY A 13 -13.60 -0.86 -11.27
C GLY A 13 -14.37 0.23 -12.00
N ALA A 14 -15.63 0.44 -11.62
CA ALA A 14 -16.42 1.56 -12.12
C ALA A 14 -15.81 2.90 -11.69
N PHE A 15 -15.37 3.00 -10.43
CA PHE A 15 -14.61 4.16 -9.95
C PHE A 15 -13.28 4.30 -10.70
N LEU A 16 -12.53 3.21 -10.88
CA LEU A 16 -11.27 3.20 -11.60
C LEU A 16 -11.43 3.82 -13.00
N ILE A 17 -12.37 3.32 -13.79
CA ILE A 17 -12.59 3.81 -15.16
C ILE A 17 -13.11 5.25 -15.15
N GLY A 18 -14.04 5.58 -14.25
CA GLY A 18 -14.65 6.90 -14.18
C GLY A 18 -13.73 8.00 -13.64
N ALA A 19 -12.87 7.68 -12.67
CA ALA A 19 -12.04 8.64 -11.95
C ALA A 19 -10.65 8.83 -12.55
N THR A 20 -10.06 7.80 -13.19
CA THR A 20 -8.68 7.91 -13.70
C THR A 20 -8.52 9.05 -14.71
N GLY A 21 -9.46 9.21 -15.66
CA GLY A 21 -9.40 10.28 -16.66
C GLY A 21 -9.45 11.69 -16.05
N PRO A 22 -10.47 12.02 -15.23
CA PRO A 22 -10.54 13.30 -14.52
C PRO A 22 -9.34 13.58 -13.62
N LEU A 23 -8.87 12.61 -12.84
CA LEU A 23 -7.72 12.80 -11.95
C LEU A 23 -6.42 13.01 -12.74
N ALA A 24 -6.22 12.28 -13.84
CA ALA A 24 -5.08 12.50 -14.71
C ALA A 24 -5.09 13.92 -15.31
N ARG A 25 -6.26 14.46 -15.69
CA ARG A 25 -6.37 15.86 -16.18
C ARG A 25 -5.98 16.88 -15.12
N ILE A 26 -6.44 16.70 -13.89
CA ILE A 26 -6.02 17.56 -12.76
C ILE A 26 -4.50 17.47 -12.57
N ALA A 27 -3.95 16.25 -12.62
CA ALA A 27 -2.53 16.03 -12.44
C ALA A 27 -1.67 16.57 -13.60
N LEU A 28 -2.23 16.77 -14.80
CA LEU A 28 -1.55 17.44 -15.91
C LEU A 28 -1.40 18.95 -15.71
N GLU A 29 -2.21 19.56 -14.84
CA GLU A 29 -2.07 20.98 -14.48
C GLU A 29 -0.98 21.22 -13.43
N PHE A 30 -0.43 20.15 -12.85
CA PHE A 30 0.56 20.24 -11.78
C PHE A 30 1.95 20.52 -12.36
N GLY A 31 2.62 21.52 -11.79
CA GLY A 31 4.03 21.78 -12.04
C GLY A 31 4.94 21.12 -10.99
N PRO A 32 6.24 21.41 -11.04
CA PRO A 32 7.22 20.88 -10.07
C PRO A 32 6.87 21.22 -8.61
N TRP A 33 6.37 22.42 -8.33
CA TRP A 33 5.95 22.81 -6.98
C TRP A 33 4.78 21.96 -6.47
N GLU A 34 3.78 21.73 -7.31
CA GLU A 34 2.60 20.93 -6.96
C GLU A 34 2.96 19.45 -6.76
N PHE A 35 3.79 18.85 -7.62
CA PHE A 35 4.26 17.47 -7.44
C PHE A 35 5.11 17.29 -6.19
N PHE A 36 6.04 18.21 -5.93
CA PHE A 36 6.81 18.20 -4.68
C PHE A 36 5.88 18.19 -3.46
N SER A 37 4.92 19.12 -3.42
CA SER A 37 3.97 19.25 -2.31
C SER A 37 3.02 18.04 -2.20
N LEU A 38 2.63 17.43 -3.31
CA LEU A 38 1.83 16.21 -3.34
C LEU A 38 2.59 15.02 -2.74
N PHE A 39 3.86 14.84 -3.09
CA PHE A 39 4.68 13.75 -2.54
C PHE A 39 5.01 13.96 -1.07
N VAL A 40 5.23 15.21 -0.64
CA VAL A 40 5.36 15.56 0.78
C VAL A 40 4.07 15.27 1.54
N LEU A 41 2.89 15.59 0.97
CA LEU A 41 1.60 15.21 1.55
C LEU A 41 1.47 13.68 1.66
N ALA A 42 1.78 12.93 0.60
CA ALA A 42 1.71 11.48 0.58
C ALA A 42 2.57 10.85 1.70
N LEU A 43 3.81 11.31 1.86
CA LEU A 43 4.71 10.82 2.90
C LEU A 43 4.20 11.18 4.31
N SER A 44 3.71 12.40 4.50
CA SER A 44 3.14 12.86 5.77
C SER A 44 1.88 12.10 6.17
N MET A 45 0.99 11.81 5.23
CA MET A 45 -0.23 11.04 5.49
C MET A 45 0.11 9.63 5.95
N VAL A 46 1.06 8.99 5.29
CA VAL A 46 1.50 7.63 5.63
C VAL A 46 2.20 7.59 6.98
N ALA A 47 3.05 8.57 7.29
CA ALA A 47 3.63 8.69 8.62
C ALA A 47 2.57 8.96 9.70
N GLY A 48 1.54 9.76 9.37
CA GLY A 48 0.41 10.13 10.22
C GLY A 48 -0.46 8.96 10.68
N LEU A 49 -0.61 7.96 9.81
CA LEU A 49 -1.49 6.81 10.03
C LEU A 49 -0.83 5.67 10.80
N VAL A 50 0.44 5.82 11.17
CA VAL A 50 1.16 4.83 11.97
C VAL A 50 0.68 4.90 13.41
N GLU A 51 -0.09 3.88 13.82
CA GLU A 51 -0.73 3.79 15.14
C GLU A 51 0.25 3.88 16.32
N ALA A 52 1.47 3.32 16.17
CA ALA A 52 2.42 3.18 17.26
C ALA A 52 3.12 4.49 17.63
N SER A 53 3.59 5.26 16.65
CA SER A 53 4.32 6.51 16.87
C SER A 53 4.51 7.27 15.57
N LEU A 54 3.98 8.50 15.53
CA LEU A 54 4.19 9.43 14.43
C LEU A 54 5.67 9.69 14.17
N LEU A 55 6.47 9.84 15.23
CA LEU A 55 7.90 10.09 15.11
C LEU A 55 8.60 8.93 14.41
N LYS A 56 8.28 7.69 14.76
CA LYS A 56 8.82 6.51 14.06
C LYS A 56 8.37 6.45 12.60
N GLY A 57 7.13 6.87 12.31
CA GLY A 57 6.62 7.01 10.94
C GLY A 57 7.40 8.02 10.10
N LEU A 58 7.60 9.23 10.63
CA LEU A 58 8.35 10.28 9.95
C LEU A 58 9.83 9.91 9.77
N LEU A 59 10.49 9.38 10.81
CA LEU A 59 11.87 8.91 10.73
C LEU A 59 12.03 7.77 9.72
N SER A 60 11.07 6.84 9.68
CA SER A 60 11.05 5.76 8.69
C SER A 60 10.98 6.32 7.26
N GLY A 61 10.09 7.28 7.00
CA GLY A 61 10.01 7.97 5.71
C GLY A 61 11.31 8.70 5.35
N MET A 62 11.91 9.42 6.30
CA MET A 62 13.20 10.10 6.11
C MET A 62 14.34 9.14 5.81
N LEU A 63 14.40 7.97 6.47
CA LEU A 63 15.37 6.93 6.17
C LEU A 63 15.20 6.43 4.73
N GLY A 64 13.96 6.29 4.26
CA GLY A 64 13.66 5.97 2.87
C GLY A 64 14.19 7.03 1.89
N LEU A 65 14.00 8.32 2.19
CA LEU A 65 14.54 9.42 1.38
C LEU A 65 16.08 9.44 1.35
N ILE A 66 16.74 9.14 2.47
CA ILE A 66 18.21 9.09 2.52
C ILE A 66 18.74 8.00 1.58
N VAL A 67 18.01 6.89 1.44
CA VAL A 67 18.41 5.79 0.56
C VAL A 67 18.45 6.21 -0.90
N THR A 68 17.55 7.09 -1.34
CA THR A 68 17.51 7.55 -2.74
C THR A 68 18.59 8.58 -3.05
N VAL A 69 19.07 9.33 -2.04
CA VAL A 69 20.19 10.28 -2.22
C VAL A 69 21.52 9.55 -2.50
N MET A 70 21.64 8.27 -2.13
CA MET A 70 22.82 7.47 -2.46
C MET A 70 22.87 7.17 -3.96
N GLY A 71 23.92 7.67 -4.62
CA GLY A 71 24.15 7.48 -6.05
C GLY A 71 24.31 8.78 -6.82
N ALA A 72 24.08 8.72 -8.12
CA ALA A 72 24.16 9.89 -9.00
C ALA A 72 22.97 10.84 -8.79
N ASP A 73 23.26 12.13 -8.73
CA ASP A 73 22.25 13.19 -8.73
C ASP A 73 21.35 13.12 -9.98
N PRO A 74 20.02 13.16 -9.85
CA PRO A 74 19.10 12.98 -10.98
C PRO A 74 19.14 14.15 -12.00
N VAL A 75 19.75 15.28 -11.64
CA VAL A 75 19.85 16.48 -12.48
C VAL A 75 21.28 16.71 -12.96
N LEU A 76 22.26 16.66 -12.06
CA LEU A 76 23.67 16.97 -12.36
C LEU A 76 24.53 15.74 -12.64
N GLY A 77 24.08 14.53 -12.26
CA GLY A 77 24.83 13.29 -12.43
C GLY A 77 26.05 13.14 -11.52
N HIS A 78 26.22 14.03 -10.53
CA HIS A 78 27.31 13.91 -9.56
C HIS A 78 27.04 12.79 -8.55
N GLU A 79 28.07 12.02 -8.23
CA GLU A 79 27.99 10.97 -7.20
C GLU A 79 27.84 11.58 -5.80
N ARG A 80 26.88 11.06 -5.03
CA ARG A 80 26.55 11.49 -3.67
C ARG A 80 26.40 10.27 -2.77
N LEU A 81 26.99 10.34 -1.58
CA LEU A 81 26.94 9.27 -0.57
C LEU A 81 27.37 7.88 -1.08
N THR A 82 28.21 7.80 -2.12
CA THR A 82 28.71 6.53 -2.67
C THR A 82 29.78 5.88 -1.80
N LEU A 83 30.33 6.61 -0.82
CA LEU A 83 31.38 6.17 0.11
C LEU A 83 32.63 5.60 -0.61
N GLY A 84 32.84 5.97 -1.88
CA GLY A 84 33.90 5.44 -2.73
C GLY A 84 33.68 4.00 -3.20
N ILE A 85 32.48 3.43 -3.00
CA ILE A 85 32.12 2.08 -3.44
C ILE A 85 31.55 2.17 -4.86
N PRO A 86 32.19 1.58 -5.89
CA PRO A 86 31.73 1.68 -7.29
C PRO A 86 30.30 1.15 -7.50
N PHE A 87 29.91 0.16 -6.70
CA PHE A 87 28.56 -0.40 -6.72
C PHE A 87 27.47 0.66 -6.41
N LEU A 88 27.75 1.63 -5.54
CA LEU A 88 26.78 2.67 -5.16
C LEU A 88 26.75 3.84 -6.15
N ALA A 89 27.66 3.91 -7.13
CA ALA A 89 27.73 5.02 -8.08
C ALA A 89 26.45 5.18 -8.92
N GLY A 90 25.84 4.06 -9.32
CA GLY A 90 24.55 4.03 -10.02
C GLY A 90 23.33 4.22 -9.13
N GLY A 91 23.53 4.37 -7.82
CA GLY A 91 22.47 4.39 -6.82
C GLY A 91 21.93 3.00 -6.48
N ILE A 92 20.82 2.98 -5.76
CA ILE A 92 20.20 1.74 -5.26
C ILE A 92 18.87 1.53 -5.96
N ASP A 93 18.77 0.46 -6.72
CA ASP A 93 17.51 0.06 -7.36
C ASP A 93 16.42 -0.14 -6.30
N PHE A 94 15.26 0.51 -6.48
CA PHE A 94 14.19 0.44 -5.50
C PHE A 94 13.56 -0.97 -5.41
N LEU A 95 13.58 -1.76 -6.48
CA LEU A 95 12.90 -3.06 -6.49
C LEU A 95 13.60 -4.09 -5.58
N PRO A 96 14.93 -4.27 -5.62
CA PRO A 96 15.64 -5.06 -4.61
C PRO A 96 15.37 -4.60 -3.18
N VAL A 97 15.29 -3.28 -2.94
CA VAL A 97 14.92 -2.71 -1.62
C VAL A 97 13.52 -3.15 -1.22
N LEU A 98 12.55 -3.01 -2.12
CA LEU A 98 11.16 -3.41 -1.90
C LEU A 98 11.05 -4.91 -1.56
N ILE A 99 11.73 -5.76 -2.33
CA ILE A 99 11.75 -7.22 -2.10
C ILE A 99 12.40 -7.54 -0.75
N GLY A 100 13.53 -6.91 -0.42
CA GLY A 100 14.19 -7.10 0.88
C GLY A 100 13.27 -6.69 2.03
N VAL A 101 12.78 -5.46 2.03
CA VAL A 101 11.98 -4.92 3.13
C VAL A 101 10.63 -5.62 3.27
N PHE A 102 9.93 -5.98 2.19
CA PHE A 102 8.65 -6.68 2.32
C PHE A 102 8.82 -8.20 2.45
N ALA A 103 9.50 -8.87 1.52
CA ALA A 103 9.51 -10.33 1.52
C ALA A 103 10.45 -10.88 2.60
N PHE A 104 11.70 -10.42 2.67
CA PHE A 104 12.66 -10.94 3.63
C PHE A 104 12.27 -10.58 5.07
N ALA A 105 11.92 -9.32 5.35
CA ALA A 105 11.56 -8.92 6.71
C ALA A 105 10.30 -9.62 7.23
N GLN A 106 9.26 -9.79 6.38
CA GLN A 106 8.05 -10.52 6.78
C GLN A 106 8.34 -11.99 7.07
N ILE A 107 9.16 -12.65 6.23
CA ILE A 107 9.54 -14.04 6.45
C ILE A 107 10.29 -14.19 7.78
N MET A 108 11.30 -13.34 8.03
CA MET A 108 12.06 -13.41 9.30
C MET A 108 11.19 -13.16 10.53
N THR A 109 10.29 -12.18 10.45
CA THR A 109 9.33 -11.88 11.53
C THR A 109 8.41 -13.07 11.81
N GLU A 110 7.94 -13.74 10.76
CA GLU A 110 7.06 -14.90 10.90
C GLU A 110 7.82 -16.14 11.43
N VAL A 111 9.09 -16.33 11.05
CA VAL A 111 9.97 -17.36 11.62
C VAL A 111 10.18 -17.15 13.12
N GLU A 112 10.46 -15.91 13.54
CA GLU A 112 10.61 -15.56 14.97
C GLU A 112 9.34 -15.87 15.76
N ARG A 113 8.18 -15.52 15.22
CA ARG A 113 6.87 -15.80 15.83
C ARG A 113 6.59 -17.30 15.97
N MET A 114 7.06 -18.11 15.03
CA MET A 114 6.97 -19.58 15.12
C MET A 114 7.88 -20.17 16.20
N GLY A 115 9.06 -19.59 16.41
CA GLY A 115 10.01 -20.02 17.45
C GLY A 115 9.51 -19.83 18.89
N GLY A 116 8.53 -18.93 19.10
CA GLY A 116 7.96 -18.59 20.41
C GLY A 116 6.84 -19.51 20.93
N GLY A 117 6.61 -20.69 20.33
CA GLY A 117 5.68 -21.70 20.86
C GLY A 117 4.21 -21.56 20.45
N ALA A 118 3.84 -20.60 19.59
CA ALA A 118 2.46 -20.45 19.11
C ALA A 118 2.23 -21.12 17.74
N ALA A 119 2.51 -22.43 17.64
CA ALA A 119 1.98 -23.24 16.55
C ALA A 119 0.64 -23.86 16.99
N ALA A 120 -0.37 -23.01 17.21
CA ALA A 120 -1.75 -23.49 17.18
C ALA A 120 -2.03 -23.85 15.72
N ALA A 121 -1.75 -25.11 15.36
CA ALA A 121 -2.35 -25.71 14.19
C ALA A 121 -3.86 -25.57 14.39
N VAL A 122 -4.46 -24.60 13.71
CA VAL A 122 -5.91 -24.56 13.59
C VAL A 122 -6.28 -25.88 12.93
N ALA A 123 -6.78 -26.82 13.73
CA ALA A 123 -7.40 -28.02 13.22
C ALA A 123 -8.59 -27.52 12.38
N ILE A 124 -8.37 -27.44 11.07
CA ILE A 124 -9.45 -27.19 10.13
C ILE A 124 -10.34 -28.41 10.24
N ASP A 125 -11.47 -28.22 10.93
CA ASP A 125 -12.45 -29.26 11.09
C ASP A 125 -12.86 -29.73 9.68
N ARG A 126 -12.50 -30.98 9.37
CA ARG A 126 -12.66 -31.54 8.04
C ARG A 126 -14.17 -31.67 7.81
N ALA A 127 -14.65 -30.97 6.79
CA ALA A 127 -16.02 -31.00 6.27
C ALA A 127 -17.02 -30.03 6.91
N ALA A 128 -16.75 -28.73 6.84
CA ALA A 128 -17.86 -27.82 6.58
C ALA A 128 -18.42 -28.12 5.18
N ASN A 129 -19.66 -28.57 5.08
CA ASN A 129 -20.37 -28.70 3.81
C ASN A 129 -20.42 -27.33 3.12
N LEU A 130 -19.51 -27.08 2.19
CA LEU A 130 -19.44 -25.87 1.35
C LEU A 130 -20.60 -25.77 0.34
N ALA A 131 -21.59 -26.66 0.43
CA ALA A 131 -22.77 -26.68 -0.41
C ALA A 131 -23.74 -25.56 0.00
N VAL A 132 -23.40 -24.33 -0.39
CA VAL A 132 -24.26 -23.16 -0.22
C VAL A 132 -24.86 -22.81 -1.58
N SER A 133 -26.17 -22.53 -1.60
CA SER A 133 -26.84 -22.01 -2.80
C SER A 133 -26.25 -20.64 -3.16
N GLN A 134 -25.48 -20.59 -4.24
CA GLN A 134 -24.81 -19.37 -4.71
C GLN A 134 -25.81 -18.25 -5.00
N LEU A 135 -26.97 -18.60 -5.55
CA LEU A 135 -28.07 -17.66 -5.84
C LEU A 135 -28.59 -16.98 -4.57
N LYS A 136 -28.74 -17.72 -3.46
CA LYS A 136 -29.18 -17.13 -2.19
C LYS A 136 -28.14 -16.15 -1.65
N VAL A 137 -26.85 -16.46 -1.76
CA VAL A 137 -25.77 -15.58 -1.32
C VAL A 137 -25.70 -14.31 -2.14
N ILE A 138 -25.81 -14.42 -3.47
CA ILE A 138 -25.85 -13.26 -4.36
C ILE A 138 -27.05 -12.37 -4.01
N TRP A 139 -28.22 -12.97 -3.79
CA TRP A 139 -29.42 -12.22 -3.43
C TRP A 139 -29.30 -11.56 -2.05
N GLU A 140 -28.68 -12.22 -1.07
CA GLU A 140 -28.41 -11.64 0.25
C GLU A 140 -27.47 -10.43 0.20
N ILE A 141 -26.52 -10.42 -0.74
CA ILE A 141 -25.61 -9.28 -0.94
C ILE A 141 -26.33 -8.15 -1.67
N LEU A 142 -27.02 -8.47 -2.77
CA LEU A 142 -27.70 -7.47 -3.61
C LEU A 142 -28.94 -6.87 -2.94
N SER A 143 -29.56 -7.56 -1.97
CA SER A 143 -30.65 -7.01 -1.17
C SER A 143 -30.20 -5.93 -0.19
N ARG A 144 -28.88 -5.75 -0.01
CA ARG A 144 -28.25 -4.77 0.89
C ARG A 144 -27.41 -3.74 0.11
N PRO A 145 -27.97 -3.05 -0.90
CA PRO A 145 -27.20 -2.21 -1.82
C PRO A 145 -26.52 -1.03 -1.12
N PHE A 146 -27.16 -0.46 -0.09
CA PHE A 146 -26.59 0.68 0.64
C PHE A 146 -25.30 0.31 1.37
N ILE A 147 -25.27 -0.81 2.08
CA ILE A 147 -24.05 -1.29 2.76
C ILE A 147 -22.96 -1.56 1.72
N LEU A 148 -23.29 -2.29 0.66
CA LEU A 148 -22.35 -2.65 -0.39
C LEU A 148 -21.72 -1.40 -1.05
N LEU A 149 -22.52 -0.41 -1.43
CA LEU A 149 -22.03 0.84 -2.02
C LEU A 149 -21.20 1.66 -1.03
N TRP A 150 -21.64 1.75 0.23
CA TRP A 150 -20.95 2.51 1.26
C TRP A 150 -19.57 1.93 1.58
N VAL A 151 -19.47 0.61 1.76
CA VAL A 151 -18.18 -0.05 2.07
C VAL A 151 -17.27 -0.12 0.86
N ALA A 152 -17.82 -0.23 -0.37
CA ALA A 152 -17.03 -0.10 -1.58
C ALA A 152 -16.46 1.31 -1.74
N PHE A 153 -17.25 2.35 -1.43
CA PHE A 153 -16.78 3.73 -1.40
C PHE A 153 -15.67 3.93 -0.37
N ILE A 154 -15.83 3.41 0.86
CA ILE A 154 -14.75 3.42 1.87
C ILE A 154 -13.51 2.72 1.35
N GLY A 155 -13.67 1.54 0.72
CA GLY A 155 -12.58 0.80 0.11
C GLY A 155 -11.82 1.63 -0.91
N VAL A 156 -12.52 2.18 -1.90
CA VAL A 156 -11.94 3.08 -2.91
C VAL A 156 -11.26 4.28 -2.27
N LEU A 157 -11.91 4.95 -1.32
CA LEU A 157 -11.38 6.14 -0.67
C LEU A 157 -10.05 5.83 0.03
N ILE A 158 -9.99 4.72 0.75
CA ILE A 158 -8.77 4.25 1.41
C ILE A 158 -7.72 3.83 0.39
N GLY A 159 -8.13 3.23 -0.72
CA GLY A 159 -7.21 2.85 -1.80
C GLY A 159 -6.55 4.04 -2.47
N VAL A 160 -7.24 5.19 -2.53
CA VAL A 160 -6.65 6.43 -3.06
C VAL A 160 -5.54 6.96 -2.15
N LEU A 161 -5.65 6.70 -0.84
CA LEU A 161 -4.67 7.15 0.15
C LEU A 161 -3.40 6.29 0.06
N PRO A 162 -2.21 6.89 0.00
CA PRO A 162 -0.95 6.15 -0.13
C PRO A 162 -0.71 5.20 1.04
N ALA A 163 -0.11 4.05 0.75
CA ALA A 163 0.39 3.04 1.70
C ALA A 163 -0.52 2.60 2.86
N ILE A 164 -1.85 2.74 2.75
CA ILE A 164 -2.81 2.24 3.76
C ILE A 164 -3.19 0.78 3.50
N GLY A 165 -3.49 0.46 2.24
CA GLY A 165 -3.84 -0.88 1.77
C GLY A 165 -5.18 -1.46 2.23
N GLY A 166 -5.46 -2.65 1.68
CA GLY A 166 -6.77 -3.30 1.81
C GLY A 166 -7.14 -3.72 3.23
N SER A 167 -6.18 -4.08 4.08
CA SER A 167 -6.48 -4.53 5.45
C SER A 167 -7.07 -3.41 6.32
N ALA A 168 -6.50 -2.21 6.25
CA ALA A 168 -7.05 -1.05 6.92
C ALA A 168 -8.40 -0.63 6.30
N ALA A 169 -8.55 -0.78 4.97
CA ALA A 169 -9.84 -0.61 4.31
C ALA A 169 -10.93 -1.52 4.88
N SER A 170 -10.63 -2.81 5.02
CA SER A 170 -11.53 -3.79 5.61
C SER A 170 -11.87 -3.50 7.06
N MET A 171 -10.89 -3.09 7.89
CA MET A 171 -11.12 -2.78 9.30
C MET A 171 -12.00 -1.53 9.47
N MET A 172 -11.69 -0.46 8.73
CA MET A 172 -12.48 0.77 8.78
C MET A 172 -13.89 0.54 8.24
N ALA A 173 -14.04 -0.16 7.12
CA ALA A 173 -15.36 -0.51 6.58
C ALA A 173 -16.16 -1.38 7.55
N TYR A 174 -15.53 -2.30 8.26
CA TYR A 174 -16.18 -3.15 9.26
C TYR A 174 -16.69 -2.33 10.46
N ASP A 175 -15.87 -1.43 11.00
CA ASP A 175 -16.26 -0.52 12.09
C ASP A 175 -17.41 0.41 11.67
N GLN A 176 -17.32 0.98 10.46
CA GLN A 176 -18.40 1.83 9.93
C GLN A 176 -19.69 1.04 9.71
N ALA A 177 -19.61 -0.17 9.15
CA ALA A 177 -20.77 -1.04 8.98
C ALA A 177 -21.41 -1.42 10.32
N LYS A 178 -20.59 -1.69 11.35
CA LYS A 178 -21.08 -1.98 12.71
C LYS A 178 -21.85 -0.80 13.30
N LYS A 179 -21.34 0.43 13.14
CA LYS A 179 -21.99 1.66 13.61
C LYS A 179 -23.29 1.97 12.88
N LEU A 180 -23.36 1.64 11.59
CA LEU A 180 -24.52 1.90 10.74
C LEU A 180 -25.59 0.79 10.82
N SER A 181 -25.23 -0.37 11.38
CA SER A 181 -26.13 -1.51 11.49
C SER A 181 -27.20 -1.29 12.56
N ARG A 182 -28.39 -1.84 12.28
CA ARG A 182 -29.47 -1.95 13.27
C ARG A 182 -29.19 -3.02 14.33
N HIS A 183 -28.27 -3.95 14.05
CA HIS A 183 -27.89 -5.05 14.93
C HIS A 183 -26.36 -5.12 15.15
N PRO A 184 -25.74 -4.10 15.80
CA PRO A 184 -24.30 -4.08 16.06
C PRO A 184 -23.79 -5.27 16.87
N GLU A 185 -24.66 -5.90 17.66
CA GLU A 185 -24.40 -7.07 18.50
C GLU A 185 -24.08 -8.34 17.70
N ARG A 186 -24.47 -8.41 16.42
CA ARG A 186 -24.18 -9.55 15.54
C ARG A 186 -22.79 -9.48 14.89
N PHE A 187 -22.09 -8.36 15.03
CA PHE A 187 -20.73 -8.24 14.52
C PHE A 187 -19.79 -9.08 15.40
N GLY A 188 -18.90 -9.84 14.75
CA GLY A 188 -18.00 -10.81 15.38
C GLY A 188 -18.49 -12.26 15.29
N THR A 189 -19.76 -12.51 14.94
CA THR A 189 -20.33 -13.87 14.84
C THR A 189 -20.36 -14.44 13.41
N GLY A 190 -19.79 -13.72 12.44
CA GLY A 190 -19.88 -14.08 11.01
C GLY A 190 -21.13 -13.56 10.30
N THR A 191 -21.77 -12.50 10.82
CA THR A 191 -22.92 -11.86 10.18
C THR A 191 -22.64 -11.46 8.72
N PRO A 192 -23.61 -11.62 7.78
CA PRO A 192 -23.43 -11.24 6.38
C PRO A 192 -22.97 -9.79 6.19
N GLU A 193 -23.46 -8.85 6.99
CA GLU A 193 -23.07 -7.43 6.91
C GLU A 193 -21.57 -7.23 7.17
N GLY A 194 -21.02 -7.95 8.14
CA GLY A 194 -19.60 -7.89 8.46
C GLY A 194 -18.73 -8.50 7.36
N ILE A 195 -19.18 -9.62 6.78
CA ILE A 195 -18.48 -10.26 5.66
C ILE A 195 -18.52 -9.35 4.42
N ILE A 196 -19.67 -8.77 4.09
CA ILE A 196 -19.81 -7.82 2.98
C ILE A 196 -18.90 -6.62 3.21
N ALA A 197 -18.90 -6.06 4.42
CA ALA A 197 -18.11 -4.89 4.76
C ALA A 197 -16.61 -5.10 4.55
N SER A 198 -16.05 -6.18 5.09
CA SER A 198 -14.61 -6.44 4.98
C SER A 198 -14.20 -6.84 3.56
N GLU A 199 -14.97 -7.69 2.90
CA GLU A 199 -14.56 -8.31 1.63
C GLU A 199 -14.81 -7.41 0.43
N ALA A 200 -15.92 -6.67 0.41
CA ALA A 200 -16.20 -5.73 -0.67
C ALA A 200 -15.24 -4.52 -0.61
N SER A 201 -14.95 -3.99 0.58
CA SER A 201 -14.00 -2.87 0.74
C SER A 201 -12.56 -3.28 0.40
N ASN A 202 -12.11 -4.48 0.79
CA ASN A 202 -10.78 -4.99 0.45
C ASN A 202 -10.54 -4.97 -1.07
N ASN A 203 -11.54 -5.42 -1.83
CA ASN A 203 -11.39 -5.53 -3.27
C ASN A 203 -11.68 -4.21 -3.99
N ALA A 204 -12.56 -3.36 -3.45
CA ALA A 204 -12.79 -2.01 -3.95
C ALA A 204 -11.55 -1.11 -3.77
N ASN A 205 -10.76 -1.33 -2.71
CA ASN A 205 -9.49 -0.65 -2.45
C ASN A 205 -8.52 -0.74 -3.64
N VAL A 206 -8.44 -1.89 -4.30
CA VAL A 206 -7.57 -2.08 -5.46
C VAL A 206 -7.90 -1.08 -6.57
N GLY A 207 -9.18 -0.81 -6.81
CA GLY A 207 -9.61 0.22 -7.76
C GLY A 207 -9.08 1.60 -7.39
N GLY A 208 -9.19 2.01 -6.12
CA GLY A 208 -8.63 3.28 -5.64
C GLY A 208 -7.12 3.36 -5.81
N SER A 209 -6.39 2.32 -5.42
CA SER A 209 -4.92 2.29 -5.51
C SER A 209 -4.43 2.29 -6.96
N LEU A 210 -5.13 1.63 -7.88
CA LEU A 210 -4.83 1.69 -9.32
C LEU A 210 -5.08 3.08 -9.91
N VAL A 211 -6.12 3.79 -9.47
CA VAL A 211 -6.31 5.20 -9.89
C VAL A 211 -5.13 6.05 -9.46
N THR A 212 -4.67 5.93 -8.21
CA THR A 212 -3.58 6.75 -7.68
C THR A 212 -2.25 6.50 -8.39
N ILE A 213 -1.89 5.24 -8.64
CA ILE A 213 -0.65 4.94 -9.39
C ILE A 213 -0.75 5.42 -10.84
N MET A 214 -1.90 5.28 -11.50
CA MET A 214 -2.05 5.74 -12.89
C MET A 214 -2.16 7.26 -13.02
N ALA A 215 -2.71 7.96 -12.04
CA ALA A 215 -2.88 9.42 -12.11
C ALA A 215 -1.67 10.18 -11.55
N PHE A 216 -1.10 9.72 -10.44
CA PHE A 216 -0.08 10.44 -9.68
C PHE A 216 1.25 9.70 -9.58
N GLY A 217 1.31 8.42 -9.96
CA GLY A 217 2.53 7.60 -9.81
C GLY A 217 2.83 7.20 -8.37
N ILE A 218 1.85 7.32 -7.47
CA ILE A 218 1.99 7.01 -6.05
C ILE A 218 1.30 5.67 -5.75
N PRO A 219 1.98 4.69 -5.13
CA PRO A 219 1.34 3.43 -4.78
C PRO A 219 0.38 3.59 -3.60
N GLY A 220 -0.82 3.02 -3.72
CA GLY A 220 -1.81 3.00 -2.63
C GLY A 220 -1.56 1.91 -1.59
N ASP A 221 -0.83 0.86 -1.98
CA ASP A 221 -0.53 -0.30 -1.13
C ASP A 221 0.74 -1.04 -1.57
N ALA A 222 1.12 -2.10 -0.83
CA ALA A 222 2.30 -2.90 -1.14
C ALA A 222 2.22 -3.59 -2.52
N VAL A 223 1.02 -4.02 -2.94
CA VAL A 223 0.82 -4.72 -4.21
C VAL A 223 1.00 -3.77 -5.39
N THR A 224 0.44 -2.57 -5.30
CA THR A 224 0.63 -1.50 -6.29
C THR A 224 2.05 -0.95 -6.27
N ALA A 225 2.78 -0.96 -5.15
CA ALA A 225 4.20 -0.66 -5.13
C ALA A 225 5.04 -1.70 -5.92
N VAL A 226 4.71 -2.99 -5.80
CA VAL A 226 5.33 -4.03 -6.64
C VAL A 226 4.95 -3.85 -8.12
N MET A 227 3.70 -3.46 -8.40
CA MET A 227 3.25 -3.17 -9.77
C MET A 227 3.99 -1.96 -10.36
N LEU A 228 4.22 -0.91 -9.57
CA LEU A 228 5.08 0.23 -9.95
C LEU A 228 6.48 -0.27 -10.31
N GLY A 229 7.04 -1.15 -9.47
CA GLY A 229 8.19 -2.02 -9.76
C GLY A 229 8.22 -2.57 -11.18
N ALA A 230 7.21 -3.39 -11.49
CA ALA A 230 7.11 -4.05 -12.78
C ALA A 230 6.98 -3.07 -13.95
N LEU A 231 6.22 -1.99 -13.80
CA LEU A 231 6.09 -0.96 -14.83
C LEU A 231 7.44 -0.28 -15.10
N THR A 232 8.18 0.06 -14.05
CA THR A 232 9.51 0.69 -14.19
C THR A 232 10.52 -0.22 -14.88
N ILE A 233 10.52 -1.54 -14.60
CA ILE A 233 11.37 -2.52 -15.31
C ILE A 233 11.09 -2.52 -16.81
N HIS A 234 9.83 -2.39 -17.19
CA HIS A 234 9.40 -2.32 -18.58
C HIS A 234 9.58 -0.92 -19.20
N GLY A 235 10.22 0.02 -18.49
CA GLY A 235 10.44 1.39 -18.96
C GLY A 235 9.16 2.24 -19.01
N ILE A 236 8.10 1.81 -18.34
CA ILE A 236 6.80 2.48 -18.35
C ILE A 236 6.72 3.41 -17.14
N GLN A 237 6.65 4.72 -17.40
CA GLN A 237 6.48 5.72 -16.35
C GLN A 237 5.01 5.85 -15.96
N SER A 238 4.72 5.65 -14.68
CA SER A 238 3.42 5.96 -14.08
C SER A 238 3.25 7.45 -13.82
N GLY A 239 2.02 7.92 -13.70
CA GLY A 239 1.69 9.32 -13.41
C GLY A 239 0.80 9.94 -14.48
N PRO A 240 0.65 11.28 -14.52
CA PRO A 240 -0.39 11.95 -15.30
C PRO A 240 -0.35 11.63 -16.80
N LEU A 241 0.85 11.37 -17.32
CA LEU A 241 1.10 11.06 -18.73
C LEU A 241 0.93 9.58 -19.06
N PHE A 242 0.67 8.72 -18.08
CA PHE A 242 0.58 7.27 -18.29
C PHE A 242 -0.51 6.91 -19.32
N ILE A 243 -1.71 7.49 -19.21
CA ILE A 243 -2.81 7.19 -20.14
C ILE A 243 -2.53 7.75 -21.54
N SER A 244 -1.92 8.94 -21.65
CA SER A 244 -1.66 9.56 -22.94
C SER A 244 -0.49 8.90 -23.68
N GLN A 245 0.55 8.49 -22.97
CA GLN A 245 1.74 7.85 -23.54
C GLN A 245 1.55 6.34 -23.73
N ASN A 246 0.79 5.68 -22.84
CA ASN A 246 0.64 4.23 -22.80
C ASN A 246 -0.85 3.81 -22.82
N ALA A 247 -1.65 4.44 -23.69
CA ALA A 247 -3.10 4.23 -23.76
C ALA A 247 -3.48 2.74 -23.85
N GLN A 248 -2.82 1.97 -24.72
CA GLN A 248 -3.10 0.54 -24.88
C GLN A 248 -2.89 -0.24 -23.58
N LEU A 249 -1.85 0.08 -22.81
CA LEU A 249 -1.60 -0.54 -21.52
C LEU A 249 -2.60 -0.07 -20.46
N ALA A 250 -2.95 1.22 -20.43
CA ALA A 250 -3.94 1.75 -19.50
C ALA A 250 -5.32 1.11 -19.68
N TYR A 251 -5.82 1.07 -20.93
CA TYR A 251 -7.09 0.37 -21.24
C TYR A 251 -6.97 -1.15 -21.05
N GLY A 252 -5.78 -1.72 -21.29
CA GLY A 252 -5.47 -3.11 -20.97
C GLY A 252 -5.58 -3.41 -19.48
N ILE A 253 -5.09 -2.52 -18.60
CA ILE A 253 -5.23 -2.63 -17.14
C ILE A 253 -6.70 -2.54 -16.74
N PHE A 254 -7.49 -1.64 -17.33
CA PHE A 254 -8.94 -1.58 -17.07
C PHE A 254 -9.65 -2.88 -17.44
N ALA A 255 -9.37 -3.40 -18.64
CA ALA A 255 -9.95 -4.64 -19.13
C ALA A 255 -9.51 -5.84 -18.27
N ALA A 256 -8.22 -5.94 -17.95
CA ALA A 256 -7.66 -6.97 -17.10
C ALA A 256 -8.25 -6.92 -15.69
N TYR A 257 -8.43 -5.73 -15.12
CA TYR A 257 -9.06 -5.54 -13.81
C TYR A 257 -10.50 -6.04 -13.83
N LEU A 258 -11.31 -5.64 -14.81
CA LEU A 258 -12.70 -6.10 -14.92
C LEU A 258 -12.79 -7.61 -15.16
N LEU A 259 -11.89 -8.17 -15.96
CA LEU A 259 -11.84 -9.60 -16.26
C LEU A 259 -11.28 -10.44 -15.09
N ALA A 260 -10.39 -9.88 -14.27
CA ALA A 260 -9.81 -10.57 -13.13
C ALA A 260 -10.87 -10.98 -12.10
N HIS A 261 -11.96 -10.22 -11.95
CA HIS A 261 -13.04 -10.51 -11.00
C HIS A 261 -13.83 -11.78 -11.33
N PRO A 262 -14.41 -11.97 -12.53
CA PRO A 262 -15.08 -13.22 -12.87
C PRO A 262 -14.10 -14.40 -12.90
N ILE A 263 -12.85 -14.19 -13.34
CA ILE A 263 -11.81 -15.22 -13.27
C ILE A 263 -11.53 -15.62 -11.82
N MET A 264 -11.42 -14.65 -10.91
CA MET A 264 -11.23 -14.89 -9.48
C MET A 264 -12.39 -15.69 -8.89
N VAL A 265 -13.64 -15.35 -9.22
CA VAL A 265 -14.81 -16.15 -8.79
C VAL A 265 -14.70 -17.58 -9.31
N LEU A 266 -14.33 -17.78 -10.57
CA LEU A 266 -14.18 -19.11 -11.18
C LEU A 266 -13.07 -19.93 -10.48
N ILE A 267 -11.89 -19.34 -10.32
CA ILE A 267 -10.73 -19.97 -9.66
C ILE A 267 -11.09 -20.35 -8.22
N LEU A 268 -11.73 -19.45 -7.47
CA LEU A 268 -12.10 -19.72 -6.09
C LEU A 268 -13.26 -20.72 -5.99
N ALA A 269 -14.24 -20.70 -6.91
CA ALA A 269 -15.34 -21.66 -6.91
C ALA A 269 -14.86 -23.10 -7.14
N VAL A 270 -13.93 -23.30 -8.07
CA VAL A 270 -13.35 -24.63 -8.37
C VAL A 270 -12.27 -25.00 -7.35
N GLY A 271 -11.46 -24.02 -6.96
CA GLY A 271 -10.23 -24.18 -6.20
C GLY A 271 -10.38 -24.05 -4.69
N ALA A 272 -11.51 -23.60 -4.14
CA ALA A 272 -11.66 -23.36 -2.69
C ALA A 272 -11.21 -24.54 -1.83
N ARG A 273 -11.55 -25.77 -2.22
CA ARG A 273 -11.15 -27.00 -1.50
C ARG A 273 -9.63 -27.24 -1.52
N TRP A 274 -8.96 -26.83 -2.60
CA TRP A 274 -7.51 -26.94 -2.76
C TRP A 274 -6.77 -25.79 -2.09
N MET A 275 -7.32 -24.58 -2.13
CA MET A 275 -6.76 -23.41 -1.46
C MET A 275 -6.69 -23.57 0.06
N VAL A 276 -7.67 -24.26 0.66
CA VAL A 276 -7.61 -24.63 2.09
C VAL A 276 -6.42 -25.54 2.40
N ARG A 277 -5.88 -26.28 1.41
CA ARG A 277 -4.64 -27.06 1.61
C ARG A 277 -3.39 -26.20 1.46
N VAL A 278 -3.44 -25.09 0.72
CA VAL A 278 -2.28 -24.17 0.60
C VAL A 278 -1.92 -23.60 1.97
N THR A 279 -2.90 -23.36 2.85
CA THR A 279 -2.63 -22.92 4.22
C THR A 279 -1.98 -23.98 5.10
N THR A 280 -1.96 -25.25 4.66
CA THR A 280 -1.28 -26.36 5.35
C THR A 280 0.14 -26.61 4.84
N VAL A 281 0.63 -25.85 3.85
CA VAL A 281 1.99 -25.99 3.35
C VAL A 281 2.98 -25.66 4.48
N PRO A 282 3.95 -26.55 4.77
CA PRO A 282 4.93 -26.28 5.81
C PRO A 282 5.71 -25.01 5.52
N LYS A 283 5.67 -24.05 6.45
CA LYS A 283 6.43 -22.80 6.36
C LYS A 283 7.94 -23.05 6.18
N ALA A 284 8.44 -24.18 6.72
CA ALA A 284 9.81 -24.65 6.54
C ALA A 284 10.22 -24.90 5.06
N VAL A 285 9.25 -25.19 4.18
CA VAL A 285 9.50 -25.34 2.73
C VAL A 285 9.16 -24.04 2.00
N LEU A 286 8.06 -23.39 2.39
CA LEU A 286 7.58 -22.17 1.75
C LEU A 286 8.62 -21.04 1.82
N PHE A 287 9.18 -20.79 3.01
CA PHE A 287 10.08 -19.65 3.21
C PHE A 287 11.39 -19.76 2.43
N PRO A 288 12.14 -20.89 2.44
CA PRO A 288 13.33 -21.03 1.60
C PRO A 288 13.04 -20.87 0.11
N VAL A 289 11.93 -21.43 -0.38
CA VAL A 289 11.54 -21.31 -1.80
C VAL A 289 11.30 -19.86 -2.17
N VAL A 290 10.55 -19.11 -1.35
CA VAL A 290 10.31 -17.68 -1.58
C VAL A 290 11.62 -16.90 -1.56
N LEU A 291 12.53 -17.17 -0.60
CA LEU A 291 13.83 -16.49 -0.53
C LEU A 291 14.71 -16.75 -1.76
N VAL A 292 14.73 -17.99 -2.27
CA VAL A 292 15.44 -18.33 -3.50
C VAL A 292 14.84 -17.56 -4.68
N LEU A 293 13.51 -17.54 -4.82
CA LEU A 293 12.83 -16.80 -5.88
C LEU A 293 13.08 -15.28 -5.78
N CYS A 294 13.10 -14.71 -4.57
CA CYS A 294 13.43 -13.31 -4.34
C CYS A 294 14.88 -12.99 -4.74
N THR A 295 15.82 -13.88 -4.40
CA THR A 295 17.25 -13.74 -4.77
C THR A 295 17.42 -13.82 -6.29
N VAL A 296 16.79 -14.80 -6.94
CA VAL A 296 16.80 -14.95 -8.40
C VAL A 296 16.15 -13.73 -9.07
N GLY A 297 15.03 -13.26 -8.54
CA GLY A 297 14.33 -12.06 -9.02
C GLY A 297 15.20 -10.82 -8.95
N ALA A 298 15.88 -10.56 -7.82
CA ALA A 298 16.78 -9.43 -7.67
C ALA A 298 17.99 -9.51 -8.62
N TYR A 299 18.56 -10.70 -8.80
CA TYR A 299 19.64 -10.92 -9.75
C TYR A 299 19.19 -10.68 -11.20
N ALA A 300 18.01 -11.17 -11.58
CA ALA A 300 17.50 -11.14 -12.95
C ALA A 300 17.21 -9.74 -13.49
N LEU A 301 17.09 -8.72 -12.62
CA LEU A 301 16.83 -7.33 -13.05
C LEU A 301 17.95 -6.78 -13.94
N ASN A 302 19.19 -6.88 -13.45
CA ASN A 302 20.36 -6.29 -14.08
C ASN A 302 21.50 -7.31 -14.27
N ASN A 303 21.21 -8.61 -14.09
CA ASN A 303 22.18 -9.72 -14.12
C ASN A 303 23.41 -9.45 -13.24
N THR A 304 23.18 -8.94 -12.02
CA THR A 304 24.26 -8.49 -11.13
C THR A 304 24.02 -8.91 -9.69
N MET A 305 25.11 -9.29 -9.01
CA MET A 305 25.10 -9.63 -7.58
C MET A 305 24.89 -8.42 -6.68
N ALA A 306 25.16 -7.22 -7.19
CA ALA A 306 24.84 -5.95 -6.56
C ALA A 306 23.42 -5.92 -5.97
N ASN A 307 22.42 -6.28 -6.78
CA ASN A 307 21.01 -6.26 -6.40
C ASN A 307 20.67 -7.33 -5.35
N VAL A 308 21.40 -8.45 -5.35
CA VAL A 308 21.27 -9.47 -4.31
C VAL A 308 21.79 -8.95 -2.97
N TYR A 309 22.92 -8.24 -2.96
CA TYR A 309 23.44 -7.62 -1.74
C TYR A 309 22.51 -6.54 -1.20
N VAL A 310 21.93 -5.70 -2.07
CA VAL A 310 20.89 -4.72 -1.68
C VAL A 310 19.73 -5.44 -1.02
N LEU A 311 19.17 -6.46 -1.67
CA LEU A 311 18.06 -7.23 -1.12
C LEU A 311 18.36 -7.76 0.28
N LEU A 312 19.57 -8.32 0.50
CA LEU A 312 19.96 -8.86 1.80
C LEU A 312 20.13 -7.77 2.87
N VAL A 313 20.83 -6.67 2.53
CA VAL A 313 21.06 -5.55 3.46
C VAL A 313 19.74 -4.91 3.86
N PHE A 314 18.88 -4.59 2.89
CA PHE A 314 17.57 -4.00 3.15
C PHE A 314 16.58 -4.99 3.76
N GLY A 315 16.74 -6.29 3.51
CA GLY A 315 16.00 -7.33 4.22
C GLY A 315 16.33 -7.37 5.71
N LEU A 316 17.62 -7.32 6.06
CA LEU A 316 18.06 -7.24 7.45
C LEU A 316 17.64 -5.91 8.10
N LEU A 317 17.77 -4.79 7.39
CA LEU A 317 17.33 -3.48 7.86
C LEU A 317 15.82 -3.47 8.10
N GLY A 318 15.02 -3.97 7.14
CA GLY A 318 13.56 -4.08 7.28
C GLY A 318 13.17 -4.96 8.46
N TYR A 319 13.84 -6.09 8.67
CA TYR A 319 13.61 -6.92 9.84
C TYR A 319 13.94 -6.17 11.15
N GLY A 320 15.06 -5.44 11.19
CA GLY A 320 15.42 -4.58 12.32
C GLY A 320 14.41 -3.46 12.59
N MET A 321 13.85 -2.84 11.55
CA MET A 321 12.79 -1.84 11.65
C MET A 321 11.53 -2.43 12.28
N VAL A 322 11.07 -3.59 11.81
CA VAL A 322 9.91 -4.27 12.41
C VAL A 322 10.16 -4.56 13.89
N LYS A 323 11.34 -5.08 14.24
CA LYS A 323 11.71 -5.42 15.62
C LYS A 323 11.75 -4.21 16.56
N THR A 324 12.16 -3.05 16.05
CA THR A 324 12.23 -1.80 16.81
C THR A 324 10.92 -0.99 16.75
N GLY A 325 9.91 -1.51 16.06
CA GLY A 325 8.58 -0.91 15.89
C GLY A 325 8.57 0.29 14.93
N PHE A 326 9.51 0.36 14.00
CA PHE A 326 9.47 1.30 12.88
C PHE A 326 8.62 0.72 11.75
N PRO A 327 7.63 1.48 11.24
CA PRO A 327 6.75 1.02 10.18
C PRO A 327 7.50 0.92 8.85
N LEU A 328 7.25 -0.13 8.07
CA LEU A 328 7.89 -0.32 6.76
C LEU A 328 7.25 0.51 5.64
N ALA A 329 5.95 0.78 5.74
CA ALA A 329 5.20 1.51 4.71
C ALA A 329 5.74 2.93 4.43
N PRO A 330 6.02 3.80 5.44
CA PRO A 330 6.63 5.10 5.20
C PRO A 330 8.03 5.00 4.57
N PHE A 331 8.85 4.04 5.01
CA PHE A 331 10.19 3.82 4.45
C PHE A 331 10.12 3.56 2.96
N ILE A 332 9.28 2.60 2.55
CA ILE A 332 9.15 2.20 1.15
C ILE A 332 8.59 3.34 0.32
N LEU A 333 7.61 4.09 0.85
CA LEU A 333 7.10 5.26 0.16
C LEU A 333 8.19 6.34 0.00
N GLY A 334 9.05 6.52 1.01
CA GLY A 334 10.23 7.38 0.94
C GLY A 334 11.21 6.94 -0.16
N VAL A 335 11.50 5.64 -0.26
CA VAL A 335 12.39 5.10 -1.32
C VAL A 335 11.77 5.30 -2.72
N ILE A 336 10.45 5.13 -2.85
CA ILE A 336 9.77 5.26 -4.15
C ILE A 336 9.67 6.73 -4.58
N LEU A 337 9.34 7.63 -3.65
CA LEU A 337 9.10 9.03 -3.95
C LEU A 337 10.35 9.91 -3.84
N GLY A 338 11.45 9.42 -3.27
CA GLY A 338 12.62 10.24 -2.95
C GLY A 338 13.23 10.93 -4.16
N ASP A 339 13.50 10.19 -5.23
CA ASP A 339 14.00 10.77 -6.49
C ASP A 339 13.02 11.79 -7.08
N GLN A 340 11.72 11.51 -6.97
CA GLN A 340 10.69 12.40 -7.50
C GLN A 340 10.55 13.68 -6.67
N ILE A 341 10.67 13.58 -5.35
CA ILE A 341 10.68 14.74 -4.44
C ILE A 341 11.88 15.61 -4.76
N GLU A 342 13.07 15.02 -4.86
CA GLU A 342 14.30 15.74 -5.18
C GLU A 342 14.24 16.39 -6.57
N LEU A 343 13.87 15.62 -7.59
CA LEU A 343 13.78 16.11 -8.97
C LEU A 343 12.81 17.30 -9.07
N ASN A 344 11.65 17.23 -8.43
CA ASN A 344 10.66 18.30 -8.46
C ASN A 344 11.08 19.50 -7.60
N LEU A 345 11.76 19.28 -6.48
CA LEU A 345 12.38 20.35 -5.69
C LEU A 345 13.40 21.11 -6.54
N VAL A 346 14.36 20.42 -7.16
CA VAL A 346 15.40 21.06 -7.98
C VAL A 346 14.79 21.77 -9.18
N ARG A 347 13.87 21.12 -9.92
CA ARG A 347 13.18 21.75 -11.06
C ARG A 347 12.41 23.01 -10.67
N SER A 348 11.78 23.01 -9.50
CA SER A 348 11.04 24.19 -9.03
C SER A 348 11.97 25.36 -8.73
N ILE A 349 13.09 25.12 -8.04
CA ILE A 349 14.11 26.14 -7.69
C ILE A 349 14.82 26.65 -8.95
N MET A 350 15.09 25.77 -9.92
CA MET A 350 15.66 26.16 -11.22
C MET A 350 14.71 27.03 -12.04
N THR A 351 13.40 26.84 -11.89
CA THR A 351 12.42 27.67 -12.60
C THR A 351 12.30 29.05 -11.95
N ASP A 352 12.28 29.12 -10.62
CA ASP A 352 12.32 30.37 -9.87
C ASP A 352 12.95 30.13 -8.49
N ALA A 353 13.94 30.96 -8.13
CA ALA A 353 14.69 30.83 -6.89
C ALA A 353 13.89 31.24 -5.64
N ASN A 354 12.70 31.82 -5.79
CA ASN A 354 11.88 32.27 -4.68
C ASN A 354 11.17 31.10 -3.97
N PRO A 355 11.59 30.71 -2.74
CA PRO A 355 10.99 29.59 -2.02
C PRO A 355 9.55 29.88 -1.55
N TRP A 356 9.09 31.14 -1.56
CA TRP A 356 7.70 31.44 -1.22
C TRP A 356 6.70 30.89 -2.23
N LEU A 357 7.13 30.56 -3.45
CA LEU A 357 6.26 29.97 -4.47
C LEU A 357 5.67 28.61 -4.06
N PHE A 358 6.33 27.88 -3.16
CA PHE A 358 5.75 26.65 -2.60
C PHE A 358 4.47 26.91 -1.79
N ILE A 359 4.35 28.08 -1.16
CA ILE A 359 3.23 28.45 -0.29
C ILE A 359 2.24 29.36 -1.02
N THR A 360 2.73 30.30 -1.84
CA THR A 360 1.88 31.30 -2.52
C THR A 360 1.10 30.72 -3.70
N ARG A 361 1.60 29.65 -4.34
CA ARG A 361 0.82 28.95 -5.37
C ARG A 361 -0.33 28.19 -4.69
N PRO A 362 -1.58 28.38 -5.15
CA PRO A 362 -2.76 27.91 -4.42
C PRO A 362 -2.81 26.39 -4.25
N ILE A 363 -2.41 25.63 -5.29
CA ILE A 363 -2.42 24.16 -5.26
C ILE A 363 -1.29 23.65 -4.35
N SER A 364 -0.05 24.07 -4.61
CA SER A 364 1.11 23.68 -3.80
C SER A 364 0.93 24.06 -2.33
N GLY A 365 0.57 25.31 -2.04
CA GLY A 365 0.33 25.79 -0.68
C GLY A 365 -0.80 25.05 0.01
N GLY A 366 -1.88 24.74 -0.71
CA GLY A 366 -2.98 23.92 -0.21
C GLY A 366 -2.54 22.50 0.17
N LEU A 367 -1.72 21.85 -0.67
CA LEU A 367 -1.18 20.51 -0.40
C LEU A 367 -0.21 20.51 0.79
N LEU A 368 0.65 21.51 0.90
CA LEU A 368 1.56 21.66 2.06
C LEU A 368 0.78 21.95 3.35
N LEU A 369 -0.24 22.81 3.29
CA LEU A 369 -1.14 23.05 4.43
C LEU A 369 -1.83 21.75 4.85
N ALA A 370 -2.34 20.97 3.89
CA ALA A 370 -2.94 19.66 4.16
C ALA A 370 -1.92 18.68 4.77
N SER A 371 -0.66 18.72 4.34
CA SER A 371 0.42 17.91 4.89
C SER A 371 0.69 18.26 6.36
N VAL A 372 0.82 19.55 6.67
CA VAL A 372 0.97 20.04 8.05
C VAL A 372 -0.26 19.71 8.89
N ALA A 373 -1.47 19.87 8.33
CA ALA A 373 -2.71 19.55 9.01
C ALA A 373 -2.85 18.03 9.29
N SER A 374 -2.40 17.18 8.36
CA SER A 374 -2.39 15.72 8.53
C SER A 374 -1.48 15.30 9.70
N VAL A 375 -0.25 15.83 9.74
CA VAL A 375 0.69 15.60 10.84
C VAL A 375 0.15 16.17 12.16
N GLY A 376 -0.42 17.38 12.14
CA GLY A 376 -1.01 18.02 13.30
C GLY A 376 -2.22 17.26 13.86
N PHE A 377 -3.08 16.75 12.99
CA PHE A 377 -4.22 15.92 13.37
C PHE A 377 -3.76 14.58 13.97
N ALA A 378 -2.77 13.93 13.35
CA ALA A 378 -2.18 12.70 13.87
C ALA A 378 -1.56 12.91 15.27
N LEU A 379 -0.83 14.01 15.48
CA LEU A 379 -0.29 14.40 16.79
C LEU A 379 -1.39 14.61 17.83
N TRP A 380 -2.45 15.33 17.46
CA TRP A 380 -3.57 15.60 18.35
C TRP A 380 -4.31 14.32 18.74
N GLN A 381 -4.57 13.44 17.77
CA GLN A 381 -5.21 12.15 17.99
C GLN A 381 -4.36 11.26 18.90
N HIS A 382 -3.05 11.17 18.64
CA HIS A 382 -2.14 10.38 19.46
C HIS A 382 -2.08 10.90 20.91
N ARG A 383 -1.97 12.23 21.11
CA ARG A 383 -2.02 12.83 22.45
C ARG A 383 -3.35 12.58 23.17
N ARG A 384 -4.47 12.64 22.45
CA ARG A 384 -5.80 12.37 23.03
C ARG A 384 -5.94 10.90 23.44
N GLN A 385 -5.40 9.98 22.66
CA GLN A 385 -5.42 8.55 22.96
C GLN A 385 -4.53 8.22 24.17
N GLN A 386 -3.33 8.78 24.25
CA GLN A 386 -2.46 8.67 25.43
C GLN A 386 -3.16 9.20 26.69
N ARG A 387 -3.76 10.40 26.64
CA ARG A 387 -4.52 10.95 27.77
C ARG A 387 -5.71 10.08 28.19
N LYS A 388 -6.37 9.40 27.25
CA LYS A 388 -7.45 8.45 27.57
C LYS A 388 -6.92 7.19 28.24
N LEU A 389 -5.75 6.70 27.81
CA LEU A 389 -5.09 5.55 28.42
C LEU A 389 -4.58 5.90 29.82
N GLU A 390 -3.98 7.08 30.01
CA GLU A 390 -3.59 7.62 31.32
C GLU A 390 -4.80 7.82 32.24
N ALA A 391 -5.91 8.36 31.73
CA ALA A 391 -7.16 8.51 32.49
C ALA A 391 -7.86 7.18 32.79
N ALA A 392 -7.65 6.14 31.98
CA ALA A 392 -8.16 4.79 32.21
C ALA A 392 -7.21 3.93 33.07
N GLY A 393 -5.94 4.32 33.18
CA GLY A 393 -4.88 3.64 33.92
C GLY A 393 -4.61 4.19 35.31
N GLY A 394 -5.45 5.09 35.83
CA GLY A 394 -5.38 5.61 37.20
C GLY A 394 -5.81 4.62 38.29
N ASP A 395 -6.05 3.34 37.98
CA ASP A 395 -6.56 2.34 38.94
C ASP A 395 -5.90 0.94 38.82
N ALA A 396 -4.74 0.83 38.18
CA ALA A 396 -4.00 -0.43 38.17
C ALA A 396 -2.49 -0.22 38.15
N ASP A 397 -1.92 0.07 39.32
CA ASP A 397 -0.59 -0.44 39.68
C ASP A 397 -0.68 -1.97 39.74
N PHE A 398 0.06 -2.69 38.88
CA PHE A 398 0.77 -3.95 39.17
C PHE A 398 1.67 -4.37 38.00
#